data_AF-A0A959GBC1-F1
#
_entry.id   AF-A0A959GBC1-F1
#
_cell.length_a   1.000
_cell.length_b   1.000
_cell.length_c   1.000
_cell.angle_alpha   90.00
_cell.angle_beta   90.00
_cell.angle_gamma   90.00
#
_symmetry.space_group_name_H-M   'P 1'
#
loop_
_entity.id
_entity.type
_entity.pdbx_description
1 polymer ?
#
loop_
_entity_poly.entity_id
_entity_poly.type
_entity_poly.pdbx_seq_one_letter_code
_entity_poly.pdbx_strand_id
1 'polypeptide(L)'
;MNLQEPFVSGRGKSLPQDAYSRLMAIEELRVGPVRLEKSRLLAPYTVRANGQVQTKELIYSYGEPVFEPDSPEGRNLASVMAAQLALNYGLFCKRIVLDGPFT
;
A
#
# COMPACT_ATOMS: atom_id res chain seq x y z
N MET A 1 20.59 -21.51 38.61
CA MET A 1 20.91 -20.93 37.30
C MET A 1 20.84 -22.06 36.28
N ASN A 2 19.73 -22.18 35.56
CA ASN A 2 19.70 -22.81 34.24
C ASN A 2 18.43 -22.32 33.53
N LEU A 3 18.62 -21.30 32.68
CA LEU A 3 17.61 -20.74 31.79
C LEU A 3 17.64 -21.58 30.52
N GLN A 4 16.61 -22.39 30.31
CA GLN A 4 16.26 -22.96 29.01
C GLN A 4 14.78 -23.36 29.08
N GLU A 5 13.90 -22.36 28.91
CA GLU A 5 12.54 -22.66 28.46
C GLU A 5 12.63 -23.13 27.00
N PRO A 6 11.99 -24.25 26.63
CA PRO A 6 12.04 -24.73 25.26
C PRO A 6 11.32 -23.75 24.33
N PHE A 7 11.97 -23.40 23.23
CA PHE A 7 11.33 -22.73 22.10
C PHE A 7 10.17 -23.62 21.62
N VAL A 8 8.94 -23.25 21.98
CA VAL A 8 7.73 -23.89 21.47
C VAL A 8 7.63 -23.51 20.00
N SER A 9 8.08 -24.41 19.12
CA SER A 9 7.75 -24.42 17.70
C SER A 9 6.25 -24.75 17.57
N GLY A 10 5.42 -23.76 17.85
CA GLY A 10 4.00 -23.81 17.58
C GLY A 10 3.81 -23.66 16.08
N ARG A 11 3.55 -24.77 15.37
CA ARG A 11 2.86 -24.70 14.08
C ARG A 11 1.60 -23.88 14.33
N GLY A 12 1.55 -22.65 13.80
CA GLY A 12 0.38 -21.79 13.91
C GLY A 12 -0.84 -22.61 13.52
N LYS A 13 -1.78 -22.77 14.45
CA LYS A 13 -3.05 -23.45 14.14
C LYS A 13 -3.66 -22.70 12.96
N SER A 14 -4.01 -23.42 11.90
CA SER A 14 -4.70 -22.82 10.75
C SER A 14 -5.99 -22.21 11.28
N LEU A 15 -6.08 -20.88 11.27
CA LEU A 15 -7.29 -20.18 11.65
C LEU A 15 -8.41 -20.57 10.66
N PRO A 16 -9.66 -20.71 11.12
CA PRO A 16 -10.81 -20.91 10.24
C PRO A 16 -10.77 -19.89 9.09
N GLN A 17 -11.12 -20.33 7.88
CA GLN A 17 -11.03 -19.49 6.68
C GLN A 17 -11.84 -18.17 6.80
N ASP A 18 -12.81 -18.11 7.72
CA ASP A 18 -13.64 -16.94 8.00
C ASP A 18 -13.07 -15.98 9.07
N ALA A 19 -12.05 -16.38 9.84
CA ALA A 19 -11.59 -15.65 11.02
C ALA A 19 -11.09 -14.24 10.69
N TYR A 20 -10.56 -14.06 9.49
CA TYR A 20 -10.04 -12.77 9.00
C TYR A 20 -11.09 -11.93 8.28
N SER A 21 -12.27 -12.48 7.97
CA SER A 21 -13.31 -11.75 7.21
C SER A 21 -13.77 -10.47 7.90
N ARG A 22 -13.74 -10.46 9.24
CA ARG A 22 -14.06 -9.28 10.05
C ARG A 22 -12.97 -8.21 10.02
N LEU A 23 -11.74 -8.57 9.66
CA LEU A 23 -10.61 -7.63 9.53
C LEU A 23 -10.59 -6.96 8.16
N MET A 24 -11.27 -7.53 7.16
CA MET A 24 -11.35 -6.99 5.79
C MET A 24 -12.32 -5.81 5.68
N ALA A 25 -12.04 -4.73 6.41
CA ALA A 25 -12.87 -3.54 6.55
C ALA A 25 -12.90 -2.65 5.30
N ILE A 26 -11.94 -2.79 4.40
CA ILE A 26 -11.82 -2.00 3.16
C ILE A 26 -12.23 -2.88 1.98
N GLU A 27 -13.21 -2.43 1.19
CA GLU A 27 -13.69 -3.17 0.01
C GLU A 27 -12.73 -3.01 -1.18
N GLU A 28 -12.23 -1.80 -1.40
CA GLU A 28 -11.24 -1.47 -2.44
C GLU A 28 -10.33 -0.35 -1.95
N LEU A 29 -9.03 -0.54 -2.08
CA LEU A 29 -8.04 0.52 -2.03
C LEU A 29 -7.40 0.67 -3.41
N ARG A 30 -7.69 1.78 -4.09
CA ARG A 30 -7.10 2.12 -5.38
C ARG A 30 -6.05 3.21 -5.18
N VAL A 31 -4.87 3.03 -5.77
CA VAL A 31 -3.76 4.00 -5.69
C VAL A 31 -3.26 4.33 -7.10
N GLY A 32 -3.05 5.61 -7.37
CA GLY A 32 -2.57 6.12 -8.65
C GLY A 32 -3.69 6.55 -9.61
N PRO A 33 -3.36 6.96 -10.83
CA PRO A 33 -1.99 7.08 -11.37
C PRO A 33 -1.17 8.19 -10.71
N VAL A 34 0.15 8.01 -10.66
CA VAL A 34 1.05 9.02 -10.10
C VAL A 34 1.24 10.21 -11.05
N ARG A 35 1.38 11.40 -10.48
CA ARG A 35 1.84 12.61 -11.15
C ARG A 35 3.18 13.02 -10.55
N LEU A 36 4.19 13.13 -11.41
CA LEU A 36 5.52 13.59 -11.02
C LEU A 36 5.74 15.05 -11.41
N GLU A 37 6.27 15.80 -10.46
CA GLU A 37 6.92 17.08 -10.65
C GLU A 37 8.40 16.91 -10.24
N LYS A 38 9.30 17.81 -10.63
CA LYS A 38 10.74 17.66 -10.36
C LYS A 38 11.07 17.36 -8.89
N SER A 39 10.33 17.96 -7.95
CA SER A 39 10.54 17.79 -6.51
C SER A 39 9.36 17.18 -5.77
N ARG A 40 8.33 16.69 -6.49
CA ARG A 40 7.10 16.17 -5.86
C ARG A 40 6.57 14.94 -6.57
N LEU A 41 6.09 13.99 -5.78
CA LEU A 41 5.28 12.86 -6.21
C LEU A 41 3.89 13.05 -5.63
N LEU A 42 2.88 13.08 -6.50
CA LEU A 42 1.49 13.10 -6.12
C LEU A 42 0.82 11.80 -6.56
N ALA A 43 0.05 11.18 -5.70
CA ALA A 43 -0.70 9.98 -6.03
C ALA A 43 -2.09 10.06 -5.38
N PRO A 44 -3.17 10.15 -6.17
CA PRO A 44 -4.51 10.00 -5.62
C PRO A 44 -4.66 8.57 -5.10
N TYR A 45 -5.39 8.42 -4.01
CA TYR A 45 -5.86 7.12 -3.55
C TYR A 45 -7.33 7.20 -3.16
N THR A 46 -8.07 6.18 -3.57
CA THR A 46 -9.50 6.04 -3.31
C THR A 46 -9.74 4.85 -2.39
N VAL A 47 -10.45 5.09 -1.29
CA VAL A 47 -10.88 4.05 -0.36
C VAL A 47 -12.38 3.84 -0.53
N ARG A 48 -12.80 2.61 -0.82
CA ARG A 48 -14.19 2.17 -0.72
C ARG A 48 -14.37 1.30 0.51
N ALA A 49 -15.26 1.69 1.41
CA ALA A 49 -15.59 0.94 2.62
C ALA A 49 -16.99 1.29 3.12
N ASN A 50 -17.75 0.30 3.57
CA ASN A 50 -19.10 0.48 4.13
C ASN A 50 -20.03 1.28 3.20
N GLY A 51 -19.95 1.02 1.89
CA GLY A 51 -20.71 1.76 0.86
C GLY A 51 -20.30 3.22 0.65
N GLN A 52 -19.27 3.72 1.35
CA GLN A 52 -18.70 5.05 1.14
C GLN A 52 -17.47 5.00 0.25
N VAL A 53 -17.25 6.08 -0.51
CA VAL A 53 -16.07 6.29 -1.34
C VAL A 53 -15.42 7.61 -0.96
N GLN A 54 -14.14 7.58 -0.60
CA GLN A 54 -13.36 8.77 -0.29
C GLN A 54 -12.06 8.77 -1.08
N THR A 55 -11.71 9.92 -1.66
CA THR A 55 -10.46 10.12 -2.40
C THR A 55 -9.61 11.17 -1.70
N LYS A 56 -8.31 10.90 -1.58
CA LYS A 56 -7.32 11.81 -1.03
C LYS A 56 -6.06 11.79 -1.91
N GLU A 57 -5.19 12.77 -1.74
CA GLU A 57 -3.92 12.85 -2.45
C GLU A 57 -2.75 12.57 -1.48
N LEU A 58 -1.94 11.57 -1.79
CA LEU A 58 -0.64 11.35 -1.18
C LEU A 58 0.36 12.27 -1.86
N ILE A 59 1.11 13.06 -1.09
CA ILE A 59 2.10 14.00 -1.61
C ILE A 59 3.42 13.78 -0.90
N TYR A 60 4.45 13.37 -1.64
CA TYR A 60 5.84 13.46 -1.20
C TYR A 60 6.47 14.71 -1.82
N SER A 61 7.11 15.52 -0.98
CA SER A 61 7.80 16.74 -1.42
C SER A 61 9.23 16.73 -0.92
N TYR A 62 10.15 17.08 -1.79
CA TYR A 62 11.59 17.12 -1.54
C TYR A 62 12.10 18.54 -1.69
N GLY A 63 13.16 18.89 -0.95
CA GLY A 63 13.81 20.20 -1.06
C GLY A 63 14.56 20.41 -2.38
N GLU A 64 14.86 19.31 -3.08
CA GLU A 64 15.67 19.27 -4.30
C GLU A 64 14.90 18.58 -5.44
N PRO A 65 15.25 18.85 -6.71
CA PRO A 65 14.62 18.21 -7.87
C PRO A 65 15.11 16.76 -8.04
N VAL A 66 14.58 15.84 -7.25
CA VAL A 66 14.99 14.43 -7.21
C VAL A 66 14.31 13.54 -8.25
N PHE A 67 13.31 14.04 -8.97
CA PHE A 67 12.56 13.28 -9.97
C PHE A 67 12.82 13.77 -11.38
N GLU A 68 12.76 12.82 -12.32
CA GLU A 68 12.72 13.05 -13.76
C GLU A 68 11.31 12.74 -14.28
N PRO A 69 10.40 13.74 -14.41
CA PRO A 69 9.01 13.48 -14.76
C PRO A 69 8.84 12.83 -16.13
N ASP A 70 9.75 13.07 -17.07
CA ASP A 70 9.64 12.56 -18.44
C ASP A 70 10.29 11.18 -18.61
N SER A 71 11.04 10.69 -17.61
CA SER A 71 11.61 9.34 -17.63
C SER A 71 10.53 8.29 -17.34
N PRO A 72 10.34 7.29 -18.22
CA PRO A 72 9.49 6.14 -17.94
C PRO A 72 9.91 5.38 -16.66
N GLU A 73 11.22 5.24 -16.44
CA GLU A 73 11.79 4.58 -15.26
C GLU A 73 11.46 5.36 -13.98
N GLY A 74 11.58 6.70 -14.03
CA GLY A 74 11.19 7.58 -12.93
C GLY A 74 9.71 7.46 -12.57
N ARG A 75 8.82 7.39 -13.57
CA ARG A 75 7.38 7.16 -13.37
C ARG A 75 7.09 5.77 -12.80
N ASN A 76 7.83 4.75 -13.22
CA ASN A 76 7.69 3.40 -12.68
C ASN A 76 8.09 3.33 -11.21
N LEU A 77 9.25 3.89 -10.86
CA LEU A 77 9.71 3.96 -9.48
C LEU A 77 8.72 4.74 -8.60
N ALA A 78 8.21 5.87 -9.09
CA ALA A 78 7.21 6.66 -8.37
C ALA A 78 5.91 5.87 -8.13
N SER A 79 5.50 5.03 -9.07
CA SER A 79 4.31 4.17 -8.91
C SER A 79 4.51 3.11 -7.83
N VAL A 80 5.71 2.56 -7.72
CA VAL A 80 6.09 1.66 -6.61
C VAL A 80 6.13 2.41 -5.27
N MET A 81 6.65 3.64 -5.24
CA MET A 81 6.64 4.48 -4.04
C MET A 81 5.22 4.75 -3.55
N ALA A 82 4.30 5.11 -4.44
CA ALA A 82 2.90 5.34 -4.09
C ALA A 82 2.20 4.07 -3.58
N ALA A 83 2.53 2.91 -4.16
CA ALA A 83 1.95 1.62 -3.77
C ALA A 83 2.21 1.24 -2.30
N GLN A 84 3.21 1.84 -1.63
CA GLN A 84 3.50 1.60 -0.20
C GLN A 84 2.28 1.85 0.71
N LEU A 85 1.44 2.84 0.38
CA LEU A 85 0.18 3.07 1.10
C LEU A 85 -0.73 1.84 1.07
N ALA A 86 -0.84 1.21 -0.10
CA ALA A 86 -1.63 0.00 -0.27
C ALA A 86 -1.02 -1.21 0.45
N LEU A 87 0.30 -1.29 0.57
CA LEU A 87 0.95 -2.35 1.34
C LEU A 87 0.71 -2.20 2.85
N ASN A 88 0.70 -0.96 3.36
CA ASN A 88 0.48 -0.69 4.78
C ASN A 88 -0.95 -1.04 5.24
N TYR A 89 -1.95 -0.82 4.40
CA TYR A 89 -3.37 -1.08 4.72
C TYR A 89 -3.93 -2.32 4.02
N GLY A 90 -3.12 -2.99 3.20
CA GLY A 90 -3.54 -4.07 2.32
C GLY A 90 -4.07 -5.30 3.06
N LEU A 91 -3.58 -5.56 4.28
CA LEU A 91 -4.04 -6.66 5.12
C LEU A 91 -5.55 -6.58 5.44
N PHE A 92 -6.14 -5.39 5.35
CA PHE A 92 -7.55 -5.13 5.64
C PHE A 92 -8.38 -4.88 4.36
N CYS A 93 -7.78 -5.02 3.17
CA CYS A 93 -8.41 -4.72 1.89
C CYS A 93 -8.86 -5.99 1.16
N LYS A 94 -10.15 -6.08 0.77
CA LYS A 94 -10.65 -7.16 -0.09
C LYS A 94 -10.03 -7.10 -1.50
N ARG A 95 -9.71 -5.90 -1.97
CA ARG A 95 -9.08 -5.67 -3.26
C ARG A 95 -8.15 -4.46 -3.20
N ILE A 96 -6.98 -4.62 -3.78
CA ILE A 96 -6.04 -3.53 -4.05
C ILE A 96 -6.03 -3.31 -5.56
N VAL A 97 -6.10 -2.06 -5.99
CA VAL A 97 -5.89 -1.66 -7.39
C VAL A 97 -4.74 -0.69 -7.44
N LEU A 98 -3.74 -1.01 -8.25
CA LEU A 98 -2.60 -0.14 -8.48
C LEU A 98 -2.68 0.35 -9.92
N ASP A 99 -2.93 1.64 -10.09
CA ASP A 99 -3.00 2.29 -11.39
C ASP A 99 -1.61 2.89 -11.69
N GLY A 100 -0.86 2.24 -12.57
CA GLY A 100 0.51 2.64 -12.90
C GLY A 100 1.16 1.70 -13.91
N PRO A 101 2.36 2.04 -14.43
CA PRO A 101 3.09 1.23 -15.39
C PRO A 101 3.45 -0.16 -14.84
N PHE A 102 4.04 -0.25 -13.64
CA PHE A 102 4.48 -1.52 -13.02
C PHE A 102 5.16 -2.48 -14.00
N THR A 103 6.07 -1.92 -14.82
CA THR A 103 6.80 -2.60 -15.90
C THR A 103 8.25 -2.83 -15.57
#